data_AF-A0AAE0CK48-F1
#
_entry.id   AF-A0AAE0CK48-F1
#
_cell.length_a   1.000
_cell.length_b   1.000
_cell.length_c   1.000
_cell.angle_alpha   90.00
_cell.angle_beta   90.00
_cell.angle_gamma   90.00
#
_symmetry.space_group_name_H-M   'P 1'
#
loop_
_entity.id
_entity.type
_entity.pdbx_description
1 polymer ?
#
loop_
_entity_poly.entity_id
_entity_poly.type
_entity_poly.pdbx_seq_one_letter_code
_entity_poly.pdbx_strand_id
1 'polypeptide(L)'
;MKYWLPPMLERKESQRKCHQKCGFTSPKLKEVIGVLVITAGETIEKIIEACLLDWGIDRVFTITVDNASANDVAIKYVKRKLSNWVADTVILDGEFFHVSCCVHILNLIVTEGLQDIHESIISIRNVVRYVRSSPSSLQKFKKCVEYEKIECKGNVISDVCTMWNSTYLMLEIALKFQKAFERLEEKDGNYVSYFLEDESGKRKMGPPRFDDWETSRVFVKFLKKFYDVTLKFSASLSVTSNQYFMKFFNSI
;
A
#
# COMPACT_ATOMS: atom_id res chain seq x y z
N MET A 1 6.33 19.48 1.25
CA MET A 1 4.93 19.20 1.60
C MET A 1 4.88 17.95 2.46
N LYS A 2 4.60 18.14 3.75
CA LYS A 2 4.43 17.10 4.78
C LYS A 2 2.97 16.62 4.74
N TYR A 3 2.64 15.42 4.27
CA TYR A 3 1.38 14.75 4.64
C TYR A 3 1.51 13.25 4.38
N TRP A 4 1.74 12.49 5.44
CA TRP A 4 0.99 11.30 5.88
C TRP A 4 1.68 10.87 7.18
N LEU A 5 0.91 10.90 8.27
CA LEU A 5 1.23 10.69 9.69
C LEU A 5 1.16 11.97 10.56
N PRO A 6 0.18 12.06 11.48
CA PRO A 6 0.16 13.07 12.54
C PRO A 6 1.37 12.92 13.47
N PRO A 7 1.86 14.00 14.11
CA PRO A 7 2.88 13.94 15.15
C PRO A 7 2.53 12.90 16.24
N MET A 8 3.54 12.24 16.82
CA MET A 8 3.41 11.15 17.82
C MET A 8 2.40 11.45 18.96
N LEU A 9 2.26 12.71 19.36
CA LEU A 9 1.37 13.14 20.43
C LEU A 9 -0.11 13.07 20.04
N GLU A 10 -0.48 13.43 18.80
CA GLU A 10 -1.87 13.34 18.31
C GLU A 10 -2.34 11.88 18.12
N ARG A 11 -1.40 10.94 17.98
CA ARG A 11 -1.69 9.49 17.89
C ARG A 11 -1.97 8.84 19.25
N LYS A 12 -1.27 9.26 20.31
CA LYS A 12 -1.62 8.84 21.69
C LYS A 12 -3.01 9.33 22.08
N GLU A 13 -3.41 10.53 21.65
CA GLU A 13 -4.78 11.03 21.84
C GLU A 13 -5.82 10.29 21.02
N SER A 14 -5.52 9.88 19.77
CA SER A 14 -6.45 9.09 18.96
C SER A 14 -6.68 7.68 19.53
N GLN A 15 -5.65 7.04 20.07
CA GLN A 15 -5.79 5.75 20.77
C GLN A 15 -6.56 5.88 22.10
N ARG A 16 -6.32 6.94 22.88
CA ARG A 16 -7.11 7.23 24.10
C ARG A 16 -8.58 7.58 23.79
N LYS A 17 -8.85 8.31 22.70
CA LYS A 17 -10.21 8.64 22.25
C LYS A 17 -11.01 7.41 21.80
N CYS A 18 -10.34 6.38 21.28
CA CYS A 18 -10.98 5.09 20.97
C CYS A 18 -11.46 4.38 22.25
N HIS A 19 -10.69 4.48 23.34
CA HIS A 19 -11.05 3.96 24.65
C HIS A 19 -12.28 4.66 25.29
N GLN A 20 -12.49 5.96 25.00
CA GLN A 20 -13.47 6.78 25.69
C GLN A 20 -14.82 6.94 24.95
N LYS A 21 -14.87 6.77 23.63
CA LYS A 21 -16.13 6.85 22.85
C LYS A 21 -16.88 5.53 22.72
N CYS A 22 -16.23 4.43 23.07
CA CYS A 22 -16.75 3.10 22.92
C CYS A 22 -17.35 2.63 24.26
N GLY A 23 -18.60 3.03 24.52
CA GLY A 23 -19.42 2.48 25.61
C GLY A 23 -19.73 1.00 25.38
N PHE A 24 -18.74 0.13 25.57
CA PHE A 24 -18.89 -1.31 25.40
C PHE A 24 -19.28 -1.98 26.72
N THR A 25 -20.58 -2.15 26.93
CA THR A 25 -21.16 -3.09 27.88
C THR A 25 -21.39 -4.44 27.19
N SER A 26 -20.34 -5.24 27.03
CA SER A 26 -20.45 -6.66 26.64
C SER A 26 -19.19 -7.42 27.11
N PRO A 27 -19.29 -8.45 27.98
CA PRO A 27 -18.11 -9.05 28.63
C PRO A 27 -17.34 -10.09 27.81
N LYS A 28 -17.73 -10.44 26.57
CA LYS A 28 -17.35 -11.76 26.01
C LYS A 28 -16.31 -11.84 24.89
N LEU A 29 -15.88 -10.75 24.24
CA LEU A 29 -14.70 -10.81 23.36
C LEU A 29 -14.17 -9.39 23.17
N LYS A 30 -13.01 -9.07 23.76
CA LYS A 30 -12.30 -7.83 23.45
C LYS A 30 -11.48 -8.07 22.17
N GLU A 31 -12.12 -7.87 21.02
CA GLU A 31 -11.40 -7.84 19.73
C GLU A 31 -10.59 -6.54 19.66
N VAL A 32 -9.33 -6.56 20.09
CA VAL A 32 -8.42 -5.40 19.95
C VAL A 32 -7.50 -5.65 18.76
N ILE A 33 -7.74 -4.93 17.66
CA ILE A 33 -6.76 -4.79 16.56
C ILE A 33 -5.77 -3.71 16.98
N GLY A 34 -4.66 -4.11 17.59
CA GLY A 34 -3.51 -3.23 17.82
C GLY A 34 -2.59 -3.24 16.60
N VAL A 35 -2.46 -2.12 15.90
CA VAL A 35 -1.43 -1.96 14.86
C VAL A 35 -0.12 -1.56 15.53
N LEU A 36 0.84 -2.47 15.55
CA LEU A 36 2.18 -2.25 16.11
C LEU A 36 3.14 -1.81 15.00
N VAL A 37 3.85 -0.69 15.21
CA VAL A 37 4.95 -0.26 14.32
C VAL A 37 6.25 -0.42 15.09
N ILE A 38 7.11 -1.30 14.61
CA ILE A 38 8.40 -1.62 15.25
C ILE A 38 9.44 -0.58 14.82
N THR A 39 10.15 0.00 15.79
CA THR A 39 11.30 0.89 15.58
C THR A 39 12.62 0.16 15.82
N ALA A 40 13.66 0.49 15.05
CA ALA A 40 14.96 -0.20 15.09
C ALA A 40 15.66 -0.09 16.46
N GLY A 41 16.06 -1.24 17.02
CA GLY A 41 16.92 -1.35 18.21
C GLY A 41 16.43 -2.36 19.27
N GLU A 42 15.13 -2.64 19.31
CA GLU A 42 14.53 -3.62 20.22
C GLU A 42 14.07 -4.86 19.44
N THR A 43 14.16 -6.04 20.06
CA THR A 43 13.75 -7.28 19.42
C THR A 43 12.22 -7.41 19.42
N ILE A 44 11.65 -7.81 18.28
CA ILE A 44 10.20 -7.79 17.97
C ILE A 44 9.39 -8.46 19.08
N GLU A 45 9.90 -9.55 19.64
CA GLU A 45 9.26 -10.31 20.70
C GLU A 45 9.04 -9.50 21.98
N LYS A 46 10.00 -8.66 22.38
CA LYS A 46 9.90 -7.85 23.61
C LYS A 46 8.87 -6.75 23.47
N ILE A 47 8.77 -6.16 22.27
CA ILE A 47 7.80 -5.11 21.98
C ILE A 47 6.39 -5.70 22.00
N ILE A 48 6.18 -6.87 21.38
CA ILE A 48 4.89 -7.57 21.41
C ILE A 48 4.50 -7.90 22.86
N GLU A 49 5.44 -8.44 23.65
CA GLU A 49 5.23 -8.77 25.06
C GLU A 49 4.79 -7.54 25.87
N ALA A 50 5.55 -6.44 25.79
CA ALA A 50 5.26 -5.20 26.49
C ALA A 50 3.89 -4.63 26.10
N CYS A 51 3.54 -4.68 24.82
CA CYS A 51 2.25 -4.17 24.34
C CYS A 51 1.07 -5.00 24.84
N LEU A 52 1.19 -6.34 24.87
CA LEU A 52 0.14 -7.21 25.40
C LEU A 52 -0.09 -6.96 26.89
N LEU A 53 0.98 -6.76 27.67
CA LEU A 53 0.91 -6.38 29.08
C LEU A 53 0.26 -5.01 29.28
N ASP A 54 0.71 -3.99 28.53
CA ASP A 54 0.18 -2.63 28.60
C ASP A 54 -1.30 -2.55 28.23
N TRP A 55 -1.74 -3.40 27.30
CA TRP A 55 -3.14 -3.48 26.88
C TRP A 55 -4.00 -4.39 27.77
N GLY A 56 -3.39 -5.10 28.72
CA GLY A 56 -4.07 -6.06 29.58
C GLY A 56 -4.69 -7.23 28.80
N ILE A 57 -4.03 -7.65 27.71
CA ILE A 57 -4.44 -8.79 26.89
C ILE A 57 -3.76 -10.05 27.44
N ASP A 58 -4.58 -10.91 28.04
CA ASP A 58 -4.16 -12.15 28.71
C ASP A 58 -4.43 -13.41 27.87
N ARG A 59 -5.16 -13.27 26.74
CA ARG A 59 -5.49 -14.36 25.83
C ARG A 59 -5.29 -13.93 24.39
N VAL A 60 -4.48 -14.68 23.66
CA VAL A 60 -4.10 -14.39 22.27
C VAL A 60 -4.47 -15.59 21.41
N PHE A 61 -5.31 -15.34 20.40
CA PHE A 61 -5.70 -16.33 19.40
C PHE A 61 -4.70 -16.39 18.24
N THR A 62 -4.46 -15.23 17.60
CA THR A 62 -3.63 -15.11 16.40
C THR A 62 -2.86 -13.80 16.42
N ILE A 63 -1.61 -13.83 15.94
CA ILE A 63 -0.81 -12.67 15.61
C ILE A 63 -0.55 -12.69 14.10
N THR A 64 -0.80 -11.56 13.43
CA THR A 64 -0.50 -11.38 12.02
C THR A 64 0.74 -10.54 11.81
N VAL A 65 1.73 -11.07 11.09
CA VAL A 65 2.98 -10.39 10.74
C VAL A 65 3.23 -10.52 9.23
N ASP A 66 4.13 -9.71 8.68
CA ASP A 66 4.55 -9.83 7.29
C ASP A 66 5.40 -11.10 7.07
N ASN A 67 5.52 -11.56 5.82
CA ASN A 67 6.16 -12.84 5.49
C ASN A 67 7.69 -12.72 5.44
N ALA A 68 8.29 -12.24 6.52
CA ALA A 68 9.73 -12.18 6.70
C ALA A 68 10.18 -13.33 7.61
N SER A 69 11.24 -14.04 7.23
CA SER A 69 11.76 -15.20 7.99
C SER A 69 12.16 -14.85 9.44
N ALA A 70 12.56 -13.60 9.69
CA ALA A 70 12.82 -13.09 11.04
C ALA A 70 11.57 -13.13 11.95
N ASN A 71 10.38 -12.96 11.38
CA ASN A 71 9.13 -12.99 12.13
C ASN A 71 8.74 -14.41 12.55
N ASP A 72 9.09 -15.44 11.79
CA ASP A 72 8.83 -16.82 12.19
C ASP A 72 9.54 -17.18 13.50
N VAL A 73 10.77 -16.70 13.66
CA VAL A 73 11.56 -16.87 14.89
C VAL A 73 10.95 -16.07 16.03
N ALA A 74 10.59 -14.81 15.79
CA ALA A 74 9.97 -13.94 16.78
C ALA A 74 8.62 -14.49 17.27
N ILE A 75 7.75 -14.96 16.37
CA ILE A 75 6.44 -15.52 16.71
C ILE A 75 6.57 -16.83 17.47
N LYS A 76 7.52 -17.71 17.11
CA LYS A 76 7.82 -18.92 17.91
C LYS A 76 8.25 -18.57 19.33
N TYR A 77 9.06 -17.51 19.48
CA TYR A 77 9.47 -17.03 20.79
C TYR A 77 8.28 -16.49 21.59
N VAL A 78 7.46 -15.61 20.98
CA VAL A 78 6.27 -15.02 21.61
C VAL A 78 5.30 -16.13 22.04
N LYS A 79 5.02 -17.11 21.17
CA LYS A 79 4.16 -18.26 21.49
C LYS A 79 4.63 -18.96 22.76
N ARG A 80 5.92 -19.35 22.80
CA ARG A 80 6.51 -20.03 23.97
C ARG A 80 6.45 -19.17 25.23
N LYS A 81 6.66 -17.85 25.11
CA LYS A 81 6.65 -16.93 26.26
C LYS A 81 5.24 -16.78 26.83
N LEU A 82 4.24 -16.60 25.96
CA LEU A 82 2.84 -16.48 26.35
C LEU A 82 2.28 -17.78 26.94
N SER A 83 2.71 -18.95 26.46
CA SER A 83 2.36 -20.24 27.07
C SER A 83 2.78 -20.35 28.54
N ASN A 84 3.71 -19.52 29.02
CA ASN A 84 4.17 -19.50 30.40
C ASN A 84 3.48 -18.44 31.28
N TRP A 85 2.57 -17.62 30.75
CA TRP A 85 1.91 -16.55 31.50
C TRP A 85 0.78 -17.08 32.40
N VAL A 86 -0.28 -17.58 31.80
CA VAL A 86 -1.45 -18.17 32.45
C VAL A 86 -1.88 -19.39 31.63
N ALA A 87 -2.45 -20.42 32.27
CA ALA A 87 -3.10 -21.50 31.53
C ALA A 87 -4.11 -20.92 30.51
N ASP A 88 -4.12 -21.43 29.28
CA ASP A 88 -4.96 -20.97 28.17
C ASP A 88 -4.68 -19.55 27.61
N THR A 89 -3.51 -18.96 27.90
CA THR A 89 -3.08 -17.69 27.26
C THR A 89 -3.01 -17.82 25.74
N VAL A 90 -2.52 -18.96 25.25
CA VAL A 90 -2.47 -19.28 23.81
C VAL A 90 -3.66 -20.17 23.50
N ILE A 91 -4.63 -19.65 22.76
CA ILE A 91 -5.89 -20.35 22.47
C ILE A 91 -5.64 -21.48 21.44
N LEU A 92 -6.33 -22.63 21.60
CA LEU A 92 -6.18 -23.82 20.75
C LEU A 92 -4.73 -24.33 20.62
N ASP A 93 -3.96 -24.31 21.72
CA ASP A 93 -2.53 -24.67 21.74
C ASP A 93 -1.67 -23.91 20.69
N GLY A 94 -2.21 -22.80 20.19
CA GLY A 94 -1.64 -21.95 19.16
C GLY A 94 -1.53 -22.62 17.80
N GLU A 95 -2.47 -23.50 17.45
CA GLU A 95 -2.60 -24.07 16.10
C GLU A 95 -2.70 -22.97 15.03
N PHE A 96 -3.42 -21.87 15.33
CA PHE A 96 -3.63 -20.72 14.44
C PHE A 96 -2.90 -19.45 14.91
N PHE A 97 -1.80 -19.61 15.66
CA PHE A 97 -1.14 -18.49 16.33
C PHE A 97 -0.43 -17.52 15.35
N HIS A 98 -0.04 -18.00 14.18
CA HIS A 98 0.57 -17.21 13.12
C HIS A 98 -0.28 -17.26 11.86
N VAL A 99 -0.70 -16.10 11.37
CA VAL A 99 -1.31 -15.96 10.04
C VAL A 99 -0.56 -14.87 9.28
N SER A 100 -0.11 -15.16 8.07
CA SER A 100 0.57 -14.17 7.23
C SER A 100 -0.38 -13.01 6.89
N CYS A 101 0.15 -11.79 6.89
CA CYS A 101 -0.62 -10.62 6.51
C CYS A 101 -1.14 -10.73 5.06
N CYS A 102 -2.45 -10.78 4.87
CA CYS A 102 -3.06 -10.87 3.53
C CYS A 102 -2.61 -9.70 2.62
N VAL A 103 -2.43 -8.50 3.18
CA VAL A 103 -1.91 -7.34 2.44
C VAL A 103 -0.51 -7.60 1.89
N HIS A 104 0.34 -8.31 2.64
CA HIS A 104 1.68 -8.66 2.19
C HIS A 104 1.65 -9.67 1.04
N ILE A 105 0.81 -10.71 1.12
CA ILE A 105 0.63 -11.68 0.03
C ILE A 105 0.13 -10.97 -1.25
N LEU A 106 -0.86 -10.10 -1.11
CA LEU A 106 -1.35 -9.31 -2.25
C LEU A 106 -0.24 -8.42 -2.84
N ASN A 107 0.59 -7.82 -2.00
CA ASN A 107 1.73 -7.02 -2.44
C ASN A 107 2.72 -7.85 -3.27
N LEU A 108 3.03 -9.08 -2.85
CA LEU A 108 3.91 -9.98 -3.60
C LEU A 108 3.33 -10.32 -4.98
N ILE A 109 2.07 -10.78 -5.02
CA ILE A 109 1.40 -11.16 -6.28
C ILE A 109 1.37 -9.98 -7.26
N VAL A 110 1.00 -8.79 -6.78
CA VAL A 110 0.92 -7.61 -7.63
C VAL A 110 2.31 -7.17 -8.10
N THR A 111 3.31 -7.21 -7.22
CA THR A 111 4.68 -6.81 -7.59
C THR A 111 5.27 -7.72 -8.65
N GLU A 112 4.99 -9.02 -8.58
CA GLU A 112 5.38 -9.98 -9.61
C GLU A 112 4.69 -9.68 -10.94
N GLY A 113 3.37 -9.51 -10.95
CA GLY A 113 2.64 -9.17 -12.17
C GLY A 113 3.03 -7.82 -12.80
N LEU A 114 3.53 -6.85 -12.00
CA LEU A 114 4.05 -5.58 -12.53
C LEU A 114 5.35 -5.76 -13.34
N GLN A 115 6.08 -6.86 -13.16
CA GLN A 115 7.27 -7.15 -13.97
C GLN A 115 6.91 -7.50 -15.41
N ASP A 116 5.76 -8.12 -15.64
CA ASP A 116 5.31 -8.52 -16.99
C ASP A 116 5.04 -7.32 -17.91
N ILE A 117 4.69 -6.17 -17.32
CA ILE A 117 4.40 -4.92 -18.05
C ILE A 117 5.41 -3.81 -17.72
N HIS A 118 6.60 -4.19 -17.24
CA HIS A 118 7.58 -3.27 -16.69
C HIS A 118 7.96 -2.14 -17.66
N GLU A 119 8.11 -2.46 -18.95
CA GLU A 119 8.48 -1.50 -19.98
C GLU A 119 7.42 -0.42 -20.19
N SER A 120 6.14 -0.80 -20.35
CA SER A 120 5.04 0.16 -20.47
C SER A 120 4.88 1.02 -19.22
N ILE A 121 5.14 0.47 -18.03
CA ILE A 121 5.15 1.28 -16.80
C ILE A 121 6.30 2.28 -16.82
N ILE A 122 7.51 1.89 -17.24
CA ILE A 122 8.65 2.81 -17.31
C ILE A 122 8.38 3.92 -18.33
N SER A 123 7.85 3.60 -19.52
CA SER A 123 7.58 4.60 -20.54
C SER A 123 6.56 5.64 -20.04
N ILE A 124 5.46 5.20 -19.41
CA ILE A 124 4.45 6.09 -18.81
C ILE A 124 5.04 6.89 -17.65
N ARG A 125 5.86 6.25 -16.80
CA ARG A 125 6.55 6.94 -15.70
C ARG A 125 7.44 8.07 -16.22
N ASN A 126 8.14 7.84 -17.34
CA ASN A 126 9.03 8.84 -17.91
C ASN A 126 8.28 10.06 -18.48
N VAL A 127 7.10 9.89 -19.10
CA VAL A 127 6.30 11.05 -19.54
C VAL A 127 5.77 11.85 -18.35
N VAL A 128 5.35 11.17 -17.28
CA VAL A 128 4.92 11.81 -16.04
C VAL A 128 6.07 12.58 -15.41
N ARG A 129 7.28 12.00 -15.38
CA ARG A 129 8.50 12.67 -14.91
C ARG A 129 8.83 13.89 -15.75
N TYR A 130 8.73 13.82 -17.07
CA TYR A 130 8.95 14.97 -17.94
C TYR A 130 8.01 16.13 -17.60
N VAL A 131 6.71 15.88 -17.54
CA VAL A 131 5.71 16.92 -17.24
C VAL A 131 5.97 17.56 -15.87
N ARG A 132 6.45 16.78 -14.91
CA ARG A 132 6.74 17.24 -13.55
C ARG A 132 8.15 17.79 -13.35
N SER A 133 9.02 17.70 -14.35
CA SER A 133 10.43 18.11 -14.25
C SER A 133 10.60 19.62 -14.08
N SER A 134 9.69 20.42 -14.65
CA SER A 134 9.74 21.88 -14.56
C SER A 134 8.34 22.51 -14.61
N PRO A 135 8.15 23.72 -14.04
CA PRO A 135 6.90 24.46 -14.17
C PRO A 135 6.52 24.77 -15.63
N SER A 136 7.52 24.99 -16.49
CA SER A 136 7.33 25.26 -17.92
C SER A 136 6.76 24.04 -18.65
N SER A 137 7.35 22.86 -18.44
CA SER A 137 6.84 21.59 -18.99
C SER A 137 5.41 21.31 -18.52
N LEU A 138 5.13 21.53 -17.24
CA LEU A 138 3.77 21.38 -16.69
C LEU A 138 2.78 22.35 -17.35
N GLN A 139 3.16 23.60 -17.56
CA GLN A 139 2.29 24.60 -18.20
C GLN A 139 1.97 24.24 -19.65
N LYS A 140 2.97 23.77 -20.42
CA LYS A 140 2.75 23.28 -21.79
C LYS A 140 1.80 22.09 -21.80
N PHE A 141 2.00 21.13 -20.91
CA PHE A 141 1.09 19.99 -20.77
C PHE A 141 -0.33 20.41 -20.42
N LYS A 142 -0.53 21.36 -19.48
CA LYS A 142 -1.85 21.89 -19.15
C LYS A 142 -2.56 22.53 -20.37
N LYS A 143 -1.82 23.24 -21.22
CA LYS A 143 -2.37 23.75 -22.49
C LYS A 143 -2.81 22.61 -23.42
N CYS A 144 -2.07 21.50 -23.48
CA CYS A 144 -2.50 20.31 -24.22
C CYS A 144 -3.77 19.71 -23.63
N VAL A 145 -3.89 19.61 -22.30
CA VAL A 145 -5.10 19.13 -21.60
C VAL A 145 -6.33 19.99 -21.94
N GLU A 146 -6.17 21.32 -21.93
CA GLU A 146 -7.23 22.26 -22.30
C GLU A 146 -7.63 22.14 -23.78
N TYR A 147 -6.65 22.01 -24.67
CA TYR A 147 -6.87 21.88 -26.12
C TYR A 147 -7.60 20.58 -26.48
N GLU A 148 -7.19 19.46 -25.88
CA GLU A 148 -7.82 18.14 -26.05
C GLU A 148 -9.15 18.03 -25.29
N LYS A 149 -9.58 19.08 -24.58
CA LYS A 149 -10.83 19.15 -23.81
C LYS A 149 -10.99 18.00 -22.82
N ILE A 150 -9.90 17.62 -22.15
CA ILE A 150 -9.90 16.51 -21.20
C ILE A 150 -10.64 16.95 -19.92
N GLU A 151 -11.71 16.25 -19.57
CA GLU A 151 -12.57 16.58 -18.42
C GLU A 151 -11.92 16.29 -17.05
N CYS A 152 -10.80 15.57 -17.03
CA CYS A 152 -10.12 15.21 -15.80
C CYS A 152 -9.50 16.45 -15.12
N LYS A 153 -10.06 16.85 -13.97
CA LYS A 153 -9.60 17.99 -13.15
C LYS A 153 -8.34 17.70 -12.32
N GLY A 154 -7.80 16.49 -12.39
CA GLY A 154 -6.61 16.07 -11.65
C GLY A 154 -5.32 16.62 -12.25
N ASN A 155 -4.20 16.38 -11.57
CA ASN A 155 -2.87 16.53 -12.16
C ASN A 155 -2.22 15.15 -12.27
N VAL A 156 -1.24 15.03 -13.16
CA VAL A 156 -0.38 13.84 -13.20
C VAL A 156 0.38 13.66 -11.88
N ILE A 157 0.46 12.42 -11.41
CA ILE A 157 1.07 12.04 -10.14
C ILE A 157 2.24 11.09 -10.39
N SER A 158 3.38 11.34 -9.74
CA SER A 158 4.52 10.42 -9.79
C SER A 158 4.27 9.21 -8.88
N ASP A 159 4.76 8.05 -9.30
CA ASP A 159 4.76 6.87 -8.45
C ASP A 159 5.96 6.84 -7.49
N VAL A 160 5.82 6.03 -6.44
CA VAL A 160 6.92 5.47 -5.66
C VAL A 160 7.11 4.05 -6.14
N CYS A 161 8.22 3.76 -6.83
CA CYS A 161 8.42 2.49 -7.54
C CYS A 161 8.41 1.25 -6.64
N THR A 162 8.66 1.41 -5.32
CA THR A 162 8.59 0.34 -4.32
C THR A 162 7.18 0.10 -3.78
N MET A 163 6.19 0.90 -4.18
CA MET A 163 4.80 0.82 -3.71
C MET A 163 3.84 0.68 -4.89
N TRP A 164 3.38 -0.55 -5.17
CA TRP A 164 2.47 -0.81 -6.29
C TRP A 164 1.17 0.02 -6.25
N ASN A 165 0.66 0.35 -5.06
CA ASN A 165 -0.50 1.24 -4.90
C ASN A 165 -0.25 2.61 -5.55
N SER A 166 0.97 3.14 -5.41
CA SER A 166 1.37 4.40 -6.01
C SER A 166 1.53 4.28 -7.53
N THR A 167 2.10 3.16 -8.00
CA THR A 167 2.18 2.83 -9.43
C THR A 167 0.79 2.73 -10.07
N TYR A 168 -0.15 2.03 -9.42
CA TYR A 168 -1.54 1.92 -9.86
C TYR A 168 -2.18 3.30 -10.04
N LEU A 169 -2.07 4.17 -9.03
CA LEU A 169 -2.63 5.52 -9.09
C LEU A 169 -1.99 6.35 -10.21
N MET A 170 -0.67 6.27 -10.39
CA MET A 170 0.03 6.91 -11.52
C MET A 170 -0.56 6.47 -12.86
N LEU A 171 -0.71 5.16 -13.07
CA LEU A 171 -1.26 4.62 -14.32
C LEU A 171 -2.72 5.03 -14.52
N GLU A 172 -3.56 4.91 -13.48
CA GLU A 172 -4.98 5.28 -13.54
C GLU A 172 -5.19 6.75 -13.94
N ILE A 173 -4.33 7.65 -13.45
CA ILE A 173 -4.39 9.06 -13.80
C ILE A 173 -3.75 9.33 -15.16
N ALA A 174 -2.57 8.77 -15.45
CA ALA A 174 -1.86 8.99 -16.70
C ALA A 174 -2.70 8.56 -17.92
N LEU A 175 -3.42 7.44 -17.83
CA LEU A 175 -4.32 6.97 -18.87
C LEU A 175 -5.43 7.95 -19.23
N LYS A 176 -5.91 8.76 -18.26
CA LYS A 176 -6.91 9.82 -18.52
C LYS A 176 -6.34 10.98 -19.33
N PHE A 177 -5.02 11.13 -19.32
CA PHE A 177 -4.30 12.19 -19.99
C PHE A 177 -3.54 11.75 -21.26
N GLN A 178 -3.75 10.51 -21.73
CA GLN A 178 -3.06 9.96 -22.92
C GLN A 178 -3.02 10.95 -24.09
N LYS A 179 -4.19 11.48 -24.50
CA LYS A 179 -4.29 12.44 -25.62
C LYS A 179 -3.45 13.70 -25.41
N ALA A 180 -3.34 14.18 -24.17
CA ALA A 180 -2.51 15.34 -23.88
C ALA A 180 -1.01 15.03 -23.98
N PHE A 181 -0.58 13.80 -23.65
CA PHE A 181 0.80 13.35 -23.87
C PHE A 181 1.11 13.20 -25.36
N GLU A 182 0.22 12.59 -26.15
CA GLU A 182 0.34 12.47 -27.61
C GLU A 182 0.44 13.87 -28.24
N ARG A 183 -0.42 14.80 -27.83
CA ARG A 183 -0.38 16.19 -28.30
C ARG A 183 0.90 16.93 -27.88
N LEU A 184 1.43 16.64 -26.70
CA LEU A 184 2.67 17.24 -26.22
C LEU A 184 3.86 16.78 -27.09
N GLU A 185 3.86 15.52 -27.52
CA GLU A 185 4.86 14.98 -28.44
C GLU A 185 4.86 15.69 -29.79
N GLU A 186 3.68 15.98 -30.35
CA GLU A 186 3.55 16.72 -31.61
C GLU A 186 4.02 18.17 -31.53
N LYS A 187 3.97 18.79 -30.34
CA LYS A 187 4.09 20.25 -30.17
C LYS A 187 5.35 20.71 -29.46
N ASP A 188 6.00 19.86 -28.68
CA ASP A 188 7.17 20.23 -27.90
C ASP A 188 8.41 19.44 -28.33
N GLY A 189 9.30 20.06 -29.10
CA GLY A 189 10.57 19.45 -29.47
C GLY A 189 11.42 19.06 -28.24
N ASN A 190 11.27 19.77 -27.11
CA ASN A 190 11.95 19.43 -25.87
C ASN A 190 11.40 18.16 -25.21
N TYR A 191 10.16 17.79 -25.50
CA TYR A 191 9.57 16.53 -25.05
C TYR A 191 10.18 15.37 -25.82
N VAL A 192 10.26 15.48 -27.14
CA VAL A 192 10.88 14.45 -27.99
C VAL A 192 12.35 14.28 -27.61
N SER A 193 13.09 15.37 -27.41
CA SER A 193 14.50 15.31 -27.04
C SER A 193 14.77 14.68 -25.67
N TYR A 194 13.80 14.71 -24.74
CA TYR A 194 13.93 14.10 -23.41
C TYR A 194 14.16 12.57 -23.47
N PHE A 195 13.64 11.91 -24.50
CA PHE A 195 13.74 10.48 -24.73
C PHE A 195 14.92 10.06 -25.61
N LEU A 196 15.71 11.02 -26.10
CA LEU A 196 16.95 10.73 -26.81
C LEU A 196 18.05 10.31 -25.83
N GLU A 197 19.16 9.81 -26.37
CA GLU A 197 20.34 9.44 -25.59
C GLU A 197 20.84 10.65 -24.78
N ASP A 198 21.08 10.42 -23.49
CA ASP A 198 21.74 11.40 -22.64
C ASP A 198 23.27 11.33 -22.79
N GLU A 199 23.99 12.21 -22.09
CA GLU A 199 25.46 12.29 -22.12
C GLU A 199 26.15 10.98 -21.68
N SER A 200 25.42 10.06 -21.05
CA SER A 200 25.90 8.74 -20.66
C SER A 200 25.65 7.67 -21.74
N GLY A 201 25.14 8.06 -22.91
CA GLY A 201 24.75 7.15 -23.99
C GLY A 201 23.51 6.31 -23.68
N LYS A 202 22.74 6.66 -22.62
CA LYS A 202 21.57 5.88 -22.21
C LYS A 202 20.30 6.52 -22.75
N ARG A 203 19.56 5.77 -23.57
CA ARG A 203 18.23 6.18 -24.03
C ARG A 203 17.19 5.97 -22.93
N LYS A 204 16.36 6.98 -22.64
CA LYS A 204 15.19 6.79 -21.79
C LYS A 204 14.10 6.06 -22.57
N MET A 205 13.48 5.09 -21.94
CA MET A 205 12.35 4.38 -22.54
C MET A 205 11.16 5.32 -22.71
N GLY A 206 10.58 5.31 -23.91
CA GLY A 206 9.47 6.15 -24.31
C GLY A 206 9.76 7.00 -25.55
N PRO A 207 8.83 7.90 -25.93
CA PRO A 207 7.50 8.06 -25.33
C PRO A 207 6.61 6.80 -25.52
N PRO A 208 5.57 6.60 -24.69
CA PRO A 208 4.72 5.41 -24.73
C PRO A 208 4.00 5.30 -26.08
N ARG A 209 4.01 4.10 -26.65
CA ARG A 209 3.32 3.78 -27.89
C ARG A 209 1.89 3.34 -27.63
N PHE A 210 1.12 3.18 -28.70
CA PHE A 210 -0.25 2.66 -28.63
C PHE A 210 -0.36 1.39 -27.77
N ASP A 211 0.54 0.42 -27.98
CA ASP A 211 0.54 -0.85 -27.24
C ASP A 211 0.85 -0.67 -25.76
N ASP A 212 1.68 0.30 -25.38
CA ASP A 212 1.96 0.62 -23.97
C ASP A 212 0.71 1.13 -23.26
N TRP A 213 -0.05 2.00 -23.93
CA TRP A 213 -1.30 2.52 -23.41
C TRP A 213 -2.36 1.43 -23.28
N GLU A 214 -2.52 0.58 -24.29
CA GLU A 214 -3.52 -0.49 -24.26
C GLU A 214 -3.18 -1.57 -23.22
N THR A 215 -1.92 -2.00 -23.15
CA THR A 215 -1.43 -2.93 -22.12
C THR A 215 -1.69 -2.37 -20.72
N SER A 216 -1.34 -1.10 -20.49
CA SER A 216 -1.59 -0.43 -19.22
C SER A 216 -3.08 -0.30 -18.89
N ARG A 217 -3.94 -0.08 -19.90
CA ARG A 217 -5.40 0.03 -19.70
C ARG A 217 -6.01 -1.29 -19.25
N VAL A 218 -5.55 -2.41 -19.80
CA VAL A 218 -5.95 -3.75 -19.35
C VAL A 218 -5.46 -4.00 -17.92
N PHE A 219 -4.19 -3.69 -17.66
CA PHE A 219 -3.57 -3.99 -16.37
C PHE A 219 -4.12 -3.13 -15.22
N VAL A 220 -4.45 -1.85 -15.46
CA VAL A 220 -5.09 -0.98 -14.46
C VAL A 220 -6.45 -1.53 -14.02
N LYS A 221 -7.24 -2.13 -14.91
CA LYS A 221 -8.51 -2.79 -14.54
C LYS A 221 -8.28 -3.98 -13.60
N PHE A 222 -7.20 -4.73 -13.81
CA PHE A 222 -6.78 -5.83 -12.95
C PHE A 222 -6.32 -5.30 -11.58
N LEU A 223 -5.38 -4.35 -11.57
CA LEU A 223 -4.85 -3.72 -10.36
C LEU A 223 -5.92 -3.06 -9.49
N LYS A 224 -6.94 -2.46 -10.09
CA LYS A 224 -8.06 -1.84 -9.36
C LYS A 224 -8.71 -2.81 -8.37
N LYS A 225 -8.89 -4.08 -8.75
CA LYS A 225 -9.47 -5.10 -7.86
C LYS A 225 -8.60 -5.32 -6.62
N PHE A 226 -7.28 -5.37 -6.79
CA PHE A 226 -6.34 -5.49 -5.68
C PHE A 226 -6.33 -4.22 -4.83
N TYR A 227 -6.34 -3.05 -5.46
CA TYR A 227 -6.36 -1.77 -4.78
C TYR A 227 -7.58 -1.64 -3.86
N ASP A 228 -8.78 -1.98 -4.36
CA ASP A 228 -10.01 -1.94 -3.57
C ASP A 228 -9.97 -2.92 -2.39
N VAL A 229 -9.37 -4.11 -2.58
CA VAL A 229 -9.17 -5.09 -1.50
C VAL A 229 -8.17 -4.58 -0.47
N THR A 230 -7.05 -3.99 -0.90
CA THR A 230 -6.06 -3.39 0.00
C THR A 230 -6.63 -2.23 0.80
N LEU A 231 -7.49 -1.41 0.21
CA LEU A 231 -8.19 -0.34 0.93
C LEU A 231 -9.10 -0.89 2.03
N LYS A 232 -9.81 -2.00 1.77
CA LYS A 232 -10.61 -2.70 2.78
C LYS A 232 -9.76 -3.21 3.93
N PHE A 233 -8.62 -3.83 3.63
CA PHE A 233 -7.69 -4.31 4.67
C PHE A 233 -6.99 -3.17 5.43
N SER A 234 -6.78 -2.00 4.80
CA SER A 234 -6.10 -0.85 5.40
C SER A 234 -7.04 0.07 6.18
N ALA A 235 -8.36 -0.18 6.16
CA ALA A 235 -9.33 0.57 6.94
C ALA A 235 -9.14 0.28 8.45
N SER A 236 -8.22 1.02 9.07
CA SER A 236 -7.86 0.97 10.49
C SER A 236 -8.98 1.36 11.47
N LEU A 237 -10.23 1.46 10.99
CA LEU A 237 -11.41 1.88 11.76
C LEU A 237 -12.52 0.82 11.78
N SER A 238 -12.35 -0.29 11.08
CA SER A 238 -13.31 -1.41 11.09
C SER A 238 -12.59 -2.72 11.36
N VAL A 239 -13.13 -3.52 12.29
CA VAL A 239 -12.67 -4.89 12.51
C VAL A 239 -12.92 -5.68 11.23
N THR A 240 -11.85 -5.96 10.47
CA THR A 240 -11.93 -6.73 9.22
C THR A 240 -11.83 -8.23 9.48
N SER A 241 -11.13 -8.63 10.55
CA SER A 241 -10.98 -10.03 10.94
C SER A 241 -12.32 -10.73 11.18
N ASN A 242 -13.31 -10.06 11.78
CA ASN A 242 -14.62 -10.67 12.06
C ASN A 242 -15.42 -11.04 10.80
N GLN A 243 -15.24 -10.31 9.69
CA GLN A 243 -15.96 -10.53 8.43
C GLN A 243 -15.53 -11.83 7.75
N TYR A 244 -14.27 -12.22 7.95
CA TYR A 244 -13.70 -13.45 7.42
C TYR A 244 -13.74 -14.59 8.44
N PHE A 245 -13.57 -14.29 9.73
CA PHE A 245 -13.64 -15.27 10.82
C PHE A 245 -14.96 -16.03 10.83
N MET A 246 -16.09 -15.31 10.77
CA MET A 246 -17.42 -15.97 10.78
C MET A 246 -17.65 -16.84 9.54
N LYS A 247 -17.06 -16.50 8.38
CA LYS A 247 -17.16 -17.34 7.18
C LYS A 247 -16.33 -18.61 7.28
N PHE A 248 -15.14 -18.52 7.87
CA PHE A 248 -14.26 -19.66 8.08
C PHE A 248 -14.83 -20.62 9.13
N PHE A 249 -15.33 -20.09 10.26
CA PHE A 249 -15.88 -20.91 11.34
C PHE A 249 -17.20 -21.60 11.00
N ASN A 250 -18.04 -21.00 10.15
CA ASN A 250 -19.28 -21.64 9.68
C ASN A 250 -19.05 -22.68 8.56
N SER A 251 -17.79 -22.87 8.13
CA SER A 251 -17.42 -23.85 7.09
C SER A 251 -16.68 -25.07 7.64
N ILE A 252 -16.48 -25.13 8.96
CA ILE A 252 -15.98 -26.26 9.74
C ILE A 252 -17.15 -26.80 10.55
#